data_AF-A0A2P6RWF8-F1
#
_entry.id   AF-A0A2P6RWF8-F1
#
_cell.length_a   1.000
_cell.length_b   1.000
_cell.length_c   1.000
_cell.angle_alpha   90.00
_cell.angle_beta   90.00
_cell.angle_gamma   90.00
#
_symmetry.space_group_name_H-M   'P 1'
#
loop_
_entity.id
_entity.type
_entity.pdbx_description
1 polymer ?
#
loop_
_entity_poly.entity_id
_entity_poly.type
_entity_poly.pdbx_seq_one_letter_code
_entity_poly.pdbx_strand_id
1 'polypeptide(L)'
;MKLLEGCDGIPPERVQRAVIHECRKWNLLWVGRNRVAPLEPDEVEMLMGFPKDHTRGMSRTDRYKSLGNAFQIHTVAYHFSVLRDKFPNGINVLSLFSGIGGAEVALHRLGIHMKNVVSVEISEVNRNVVRCWWEQTNQTGNLIHLADVKELDANRLEQLMFSFGGFDLVVGGSPCNNLTGSNRYHRDGLEGKESSLFYHYFRILDLVKSIMAG
;
A
#
# COMPACT_ATOMS: atom_id res chain seq x y z
N MET A 1 4.15 -3.86 -31.85
CA MET A 1 5.52 -3.71 -31.33
C MET A 1 6.45 -3.61 -32.53
N LYS A 2 6.97 -2.41 -32.83
CA LYS A 2 7.70 -2.12 -34.07
C LYS A 2 8.87 -3.08 -34.34
N LEU A 3 9.50 -3.58 -33.28
CA LEU A 3 10.61 -4.54 -33.36
C LEU A 3 10.22 -5.91 -33.96
N LEU A 4 8.92 -6.23 -34.03
CA LEU A 4 8.40 -7.46 -34.62
C LEU A 4 7.72 -7.24 -35.98
N GLU A 5 7.70 -6.01 -36.48
CA GLU A 5 7.15 -5.72 -37.82
C GLU A 5 8.02 -6.38 -38.89
N GLY A 6 7.39 -7.16 -39.79
CA GLY A 6 8.07 -7.90 -40.85
C GLY A 6 8.66 -9.25 -40.43
N CYS A 7 8.45 -9.71 -39.20
CA CYS A 7 8.78 -11.07 -38.77
C CYS A 7 7.56 -11.98 -38.88
N ASP A 8 7.55 -12.91 -39.84
CA ASP A 8 6.48 -13.92 -40.01
C ASP A 8 6.77 -15.28 -39.33
N GLY A 9 7.72 -15.30 -38.39
CA GLY A 9 8.13 -16.49 -37.65
C GLY A 9 8.91 -16.14 -36.39
N ILE A 10 9.81 -17.03 -35.96
CA ILE A 10 10.68 -16.78 -34.81
C ILE A 10 11.64 -15.63 -35.15
N PRO A 11 11.58 -14.47 -34.45
CA PRO A 11 12.47 -13.34 -34.73
C PRO A 11 13.93 -13.70 -34.43
N PRO A 12 14.91 -12.97 -34.99
CA PRO A 12 16.32 -13.13 -34.62
C PRO A 12 16.53 -12.97 -33.11
N GLU A 13 17.49 -13.71 -32.53
CA GLU A 13 17.73 -13.73 -31.08
C GLU A 13 17.98 -12.33 -30.48
N ARG A 14 18.61 -11.43 -31.25
CA ARG A 14 18.79 -10.02 -30.86
C ARG A 14 17.46 -9.30 -30.66
N VAL A 15 16.49 -9.52 -31.56
CA VAL A 15 15.15 -8.94 -31.48
C VAL A 15 14.39 -9.55 -30.30
N GLN A 16 14.46 -10.87 -30.12
CA GLN A 16 13.85 -11.54 -28.98
C GLN A 16 14.34 -10.97 -27.65
N ARG A 17 15.66 -10.81 -27.47
CA ARG A 17 16.25 -10.22 -26.27
C ARG A 17 15.77 -8.79 -26.02
N ALA A 18 15.70 -7.97 -27.06
CA ALA A 18 15.19 -6.59 -26.95
C ALA A 18 13.71 -6.56 -26.55
N VAL A 19 12.89 -7.42 -27.16
CA VAL A 19 11.46 -7.52 -26.86
C VAL A 19 11.23 -7.98 -25.41
N ILE A 20 11.92 -9.04 -24.99
CA ILE A 20 11.84 -9.57 -23.62
C ILE A 20 12.34 -8.53 -22.61
N HIS A 21 13.40 -7.79 -22.92
CA HIS A 21 13.91 -6.72 -22.06
C HIS A 21 12.84 -5.65 -21.80
N GLU A 22 12.22 -5.12 -22.86
CA GLU A 22 11.17 -4.10 -22.72
C GLU A 22 9.92 -4.67 -22.02
N CYS A 23 9.52 -5.90 -22.32
CA CYS A 23 8.37 -6.52 -21.66
C CYS A 23 8.62 -6.71 -20.14
N ARG A 24 9.81 -7.16 -19.75
CA ARG A 24 10.17 -7.31 -18.33
C ARG A 24 10.32 -5.97 -17.62
N LYS A 25 10.87 -4.97 -18.29
CA LYS A 25 11.11 -3.64 -17.73
C LYS A 25 9.79 -2.91 -17.42
N TRP A 26 8.80 -3.05 -18.29
CA TRP A 26 7.53 -2.33 -18.19
C TRP A 26 6.33 -3.22 -17.84
N ASN A 27 6.57 -4.48 -17.47
CA ASN A 27 5.54 -5.49 -17.18
C ASN A 27 4.48 -5.58 -18.30
N LEU A 28 4.92 -5.63 -19.56
CA LEU A 28 4.02 -5.70 -20.72
C LEU A 28 3.55 -7.13 -20.97
N LEU A 29 2.27 -7.27 -21.33
CA LEU A 29 1.63 -8.52 -21.68
C LEU A 29 1.33 -8.58 -23.18
N TRP A 30 1.32 -9.79 -23.74
CA TRP A 30 0.89 -10.04 -25.11
C TRP A 30 -0.64 -10.01 -25.20
N VAL A 31 -1.18 -9.09 -25.99
CA VAL A 31 -2.64 -8.89 -26.17
C VAL A 31 -3.10 -9.19 -27.60
N GLY A 32 -2.19 -9.66 -28.45
CA GLY A 32 -2.51 -10.10 -29.81
C GLY A 32 -1.26 -10.24 -30.67
N ARG A 33 -1.45 -10.63 -31.95
CA ARG A 33 -0.35 -10.77 -32.90
C ARG A 33 0.45 -9.47 -32.99
N ASN A 34 1.73 -9.55 -32.61
CA ASN A 34 2.68 -8.43 -32.58
C ASN A 34 2.24 -7.25 -31.70
N ARG A 35 1.32 -7.45 -30.74
CA ARG A 35 0.83 -6.40 -29.84
C ARG A 35 1.09 -6.75 -28.39
N VAL A 36 1.69 -5.78 -27.69
CA VAL A 36 1.87 -5.81 -26.25
C VAL A 36 1.20 -4.58 -25.63
N ALA A 37 0.70 -4.71 -24.41
CA ALA A 37 0.09 -3.63 -23.65
C ALA A 37 0.54 -3.72 -22.18
N PRO A 38 0.58 -2.58 -21.45
CA PRO A 38 0.71 -2.62 -20.00
C PRO A 38 -0.52 -3.27 -19.36
N LEU A 39 -0.37 -3.76 -18.13
CA LEU A 39 -1.49 -4.16 -17.29
C LEU A 39 -2.44 -2.97 -17.07
N GLU A 40 -3.74 -3.19 -17.20
CA GLU A 40 -4.78 -2.22 -16.85
C GLU A 40 -4.90 -2.08 -15.32
N PRO A 41 -5.38 -0.93 -14.80
CA PRO A 41 -5.39 -0.70 -13.35
C PRO A 41 -6.19 -1.73 -12.53
N ASP A 42 -7.29 -2.25 -13.07
CA ASP A 42 -8.08 -3.31 -12.44
C ASP A 42 -7.38 -4.68 -12.46
N GLU A 43 -6.56 -4.95 -13.48
CA GLU A 43 -5.69 -6.14 -13.51
C GLU A 43 -4.58 -6.02 -12.45
N VAL A 44 -4.06 -4.81 -12.22
CA VAL A 44 -3.08 -4.54 -11.15
C VAL A 44 -3.73 -4.67 -9.78
N GLU A 45 -4.95 -4.16 -9.56
CA GLU A 45 -5.73 -4.39 -8.33
C GLU A 45 -5.86 -5.88 -8.03
N MET A 46 -6.26 -6.67 -9.03
CA MET A 46 -6.40 -8.12 -8.91
C MET A 46 -5.07 -8.78 -8.52
N LEU A 47 -3.97 -8.45 -9.21
CA LEU A 47 -2.64 -9.01 -8.94
C LEU A 47 -2.14 -8.67 -7.53
N MET A 48 -2.40 -7.43 -7.08
CA MET A 48 -2.04 -6.96 -5.75
C MET A 48 -2.97 -7.52 -4.66
N GLY A 49 -4.09 -8.11 -5.04
CA GLY A 49 -5.07 -8.70 -4.13
C GLY A 49 -6.02 -7.67 -3.53
N PHE A 50 -6.23 -6.52 -4.17
CA PHE A 50 -7.29 -5.59 -3.78
C PHE A 50 -8.66 -6.07 -4.30
N PRO A 51 -9.77 -5.60 -3.72
CA PRO A 51 -11.09 -5.73 -4.34
C PRO A 51 -11.11 -5.12 -5.74
N LYS A 52 -11.96 -5.63 -6.62
CA LYS A 52 -12.18 -5.04 -7.94
C LYS A 52 -12.71 -3.61 -7.77
N ASP A 53 -12.22 -2.68 -8.57
CA ASP A 53 -12.62 -1.27 -8.55
C ASP A 53 -12.26 -0.52 -7.26
N HIS A 54 -11.32 -1.06 -6.45
CA HIS A 54 -10.90 -0.46 -5.18
C HIS A 54 -10.41 0.99 -5.34
N THR A 55 -9.68 1.28 -6.41
CA THR A 55 -9.15 2.62 -6.71
C THR A 55 -10.01 3.39 -7.74
N ARG A 56 -11.27 2.99 -7.92
CA ARG A 56 -12.20 3.67 -8.86
C ARG A 56 -12.48 5.10 -8.40
N GLY A 57 -12.51 6.02 -9.35
CA GLY A 57 -12.67 7.46 -9.10
C GLY A 57 -11.36 8.24 -9.06
N MET A 58 -10.22 7.56 -8.96
CA MET A 58 -8.90 8.17 -9.16
C MET A 58 -8.58 8.37 -10.64
N SER A 59 -7.70 9.33 -10.95
CA SER A 59 -7.12 9.43 -12.29
C SER A 59 -6.33 8.17 -12.64
N ARG A 60 -6.24 7.81 -13.92
CA ARG A 60 -5.49 6.60 -14.36
C ARG A 60 -4.05 6.62 -13.84
N THR A 61 -3.38 7.79 -13.87
CA THR A 61 -2.01 7.96 -13.38
C THR A 61 -1.91 7.74 -11.87
N ASP A 62 -2.85 8.29 -11.10
CA ASP A 62 -2.86 8.12 -9.65
C ASP A 62 -3.16 6.68 -9.24
N ARG A 63 -4.02 5.96 -9.99
CA ARG A 63 -4.25 4.52 -9.77
C ARG A 63 -2.95 3.72 -9.85
N TYR A 64 -2.18 3.89 -10.93
CA TYR A 64 -0.89 3.20 -11.07
C TYR A 64 0.10 3.59 -9.98
N LYS A 65 0.16 4.88 -9.63
CA LYS A 65 1.05 5.37 -8.56
C LYS A 65 0.71 4.73 -7.22
N SER A 66 -0.57 4.76 -6.83
CA SER A 66 -1.01 4.23 -5.54
C SER A 66 -0.92 2.71 -5.47
N LEU A 67 -1.29 2.00 -6.53
CA LEU A 67 -1.17 0.54 -6.61
C LEU A 67 0.28 0.07 -6.64
N GLY A 68 1.15 0.76 -7.38
CA GLY A 68 2.58 0.43 -7.48
C GLY A 68 3.35 0.58 -6.17
N ASN A 69 2.83 1.38 -5.25
CA ASN A 69 3.39 1.61 -3.91
C ASN A 69 2.62 0.90 -2.79
N ALA A 70 1.56 0.16 -3.12
CA ALA A 70 0.72 -0.51 -2.13
C ALA A 70 1.30 -1.85 -1.68
N PHE A 71 0.81 -2.34 -0.54
CA PHE A 71 1.08 -3.71 -0.12
C PHE A 71 0.49 -4.74 -1.08
N GLN A 72 1.21 -5.85 -1.24
CA GLN A 72 0.63 -7.06 -1.79
C GLN A 72 -0.21 -7.73 -0.67
N ILE A 73 -1.53 -7.77 -0.87
CA ILE A 73 -2.51 -8.11 0.17
C ILE A 73 -2.36 -9.53 0.67
N HIS A 74 -2.09 -10.49 -0.21
CA HIS A 74 -1.97 -11.90 0.18
C HIS A 74 -0.75 -12.17 1.06
N THR A 75 0.37 -11.51 0.77
CA THR A 75 1.61 -11.59 1.55
C THR A 75 1.42 -10.97 2.93
N VAL A 76 0.84 -9.77 3.01
CA VAL A 76 0.59 -9.12 4.31
C VAL A 76 -0.45 -9.90 5.12
N ALA A 77 -1.51 -10.40 4.48
CA ALA A 77 -2.51 -11.25 5.14
C ALA A 77 -1.89 -12.54 5.70
N TYR A 78 -0.94 -13.15 4.99
CA TYR A 78 -0.21 -14.31 5.51
C TYR A 78 0.51 -13.98 6.83
N HIS A 79 1.21 -12.85 6.90
CA HIS A 79 1.88 -12.41 8.12
C HIS A 79 0.91 -12.02 9.25
N PHE A 80 -0.24 -11.44 8.92
CA PHE A 80 -1.26 -11.06 9.91
C PHE A 80 -2.15 -12.22 10.36
N SER A 81 -2.14 -13.37 9.68
CA SER A 81 -2.99 -14.51 10.00
C SER A 81 -2.92 -14.96 11.46
N VAL A 82 -1.72 -14.87 12.07
CA VAL A 82 -1.48 -15.21 13.48
C VAL A 82 -2.21 -14.31 14.48
N LEU A 83 -2.66 -13.12 14.05
CA LEU A 83 -3.40 -12.18 14.89
C LEU A 83 -4.86 -12.62 15.06
N ARG A 84 -5.40 -13.41 14.14
CA ARG A 84 -6.81 -13.84 14.15
C ARG A 84 -7.18 -14.55 15.44
N ASP A 85 -6.38 -15.53 15.85
CA ASP A 85 -6.64 -16.32 17.05
C ASP A 85 -6.23 -15.59 18.33
N LYS A 86 -5.29 -14.64 18.23
CA LYS A 86 -4.83 -13.82 19.36
C LYS A 86 -5.85 -12.76 19.77
N PHE A 87 -6.61 -12.24 18.81
CA PHE A 87 -7.55 -11.14 19.02
C PHE A 87 -8.96 -11.51 18.53
N PRO A 88 -9.63 -12.48 19.17
CA PRO A 88 -10.95 -12.96 18.72
C PRO A 88 -12.04 -11.89 18.76
N ASN A 89 -11.86 -10.87 19.61
CA ASN A 89 -12.80 -9.76 19.73
C ASN A 89 -12.48 -8.57 18.81
N GLY A 90 -11.45 -8.69 17.96
CA GLY A 90 -10.96 -7.62 17.10
C GLY A 90 -9.88 -6.73 17.72
N ILE A 91 -9.28 -5.88 16.88
CA ILE A 91 -8.06 -5.12 17.16
C ILE A 91 -8.21 -3.61 16.95
N ASN A 92 -7.37 -2.86 17.65
CA ASN A 92 -7.09 -1.44 17.40
C ASN A 92 -5.80 -1.31 16.57
N VAL A 93 -5.87 -0.56 15.47
CA VAL A 93 -4.77 -0.47 14.49
C VAL A 93 -4.30 0.97 14.35
N LEU A 94 -2.98 1.16 14.42
CA LEU A 94 -2.30 2.38 13.98
C LEU A 94 -1.57 2.09 12.67
N SER A 95 -2.07 2.66 11.58
CA SER A 95 -1.61 2.44 10.20
C SER A 95 -0.90 3.69 9.70
N LEU A 96 0.43 3.66 9.68
CA LEU A 96 1.29 4.77 9.26
C LEU A 96 1.66 4.64 7.78
N PHE A 97 1.56 5.71 7.01
CA PHE A 97 1.78 5.68 5.55
C PHE A 97 0.86 4.64 4.90
N SER A 98 -0.44 4.72 5.22
CA SER A 98 -1.41 3.65 4.94
C SER A 98 -1.74 3.50 3.44
N GLY A 99 -1.46 4.51 2.62
CA GLY A 99 -1.75 4.49 1.20
C GLY A 99 -3.23 4.22 0.94
N ILE A 100 -3.51 3.25 0.06
CA ILE A 100 -4.88 2.82 -0.29
C ILE A 100 -5.46 1.76 0.67
N GLY A 101 -4.92 1.63 1.89
CA GLY A 101 -5.48 0.79 2.94
C GLY A 101 -5.13 -0.69 2.83
N GLY A 102 -3.92 -1.02 2.39
CA GLY A 102 -3.53 -2.41 2.13
C GLY A 102 -3.52 -3.28 3.39
N ALA A 103 -3.17 -2.72 4.54
CA ALA A 103 -3.17 -3.46 5.81
C ALA A 103 -4.61 -3.74 6.27
N GLU A 104 -5.47 -2.75 6.17
CA GLU A 104 -6.88 -2.80 6.55
C GLU A 104 -7.65 -3.80 5.67
N VAL A 105 -7.41 -3.79 4.35
CA VAL A 105 -7.96 -4.78 3.41
C VAL A 105 -7.48 -6.20 3.76
N ALA A 106 -6.21 -6.37 4.13
CA ALA A 106 -5.67 -7.68 4.54
C ALA A 106 -6.33 -8.18 5.84
N LEU A 107 -6.48 -7.33 6.86
CA LEU A 107 -7.15 -7.67 8.11
C LEU A 107 -8.62 -8.04 7.90
N HIS A 108 -9.34 -7.26 7.09
CA HIS A 108 -10.71 -7.54 6.72
C HIS A 108 -10.85 -8.91 6.03
N ARG A 109 -9.96 -9.23 5.10
CA ARG A 109 -9.95 -10.54 4.41
C ARG A 109 -9.69 -11.71 5.35
N LEU A 110 -8.94 -11.51 6.42
CA LEU A 110 -8.71 -12.51 7.45
C LEU A 110 -9.90 -12.68 8.42
N GLY A 111 -10.94 -11.84 8.28
CA GLY A 111 -12.07 -11.82 9.21
C GLY A 111 -11.72 -11.23 10.58
N ILE A 112 -10.63 -10.47 10.67
CA ILE A 112 -10.24 -9.80 11.91
C ILE A 112 -11.02 -8.50 12.01
N HIS A 113 -11.88 -8.39 13.03
CA HIS A 113 -12.65 -7.19 13.26
C HIS A 113 -11.74 -6.02 13.65
N MET A 114 -11.86 -4.88 12.97
CA MET A 114 -11.13 -3.67 13.30
C MET A 114 -12.04 -2.75 14.11
N LYS A 115 -11.76 -2.60 15.40
CA LYS A 115 -12.56 -1.77 16.32
C LYS A 115 -12.30 -0.30 16.08
N ASN A 116 -11.02 0.07 16.02
CA ASN A 116 -10.55 1.43 15.80
C ASN A 116 -9.35 1.38 14.87
N VAL A 117 -9.35 2.19 13.81
CA VAL A 117 -8.24 2.34 12.88
C VAL A 117 -7.86 3.80 12.81
N VAL A 118 -6.63 4.12 13.20
CA VAL A 118 -6.01 5.43 12.98
C VAL A 118 -5.10 5.29 11.77
N SER A 119 -5.48 5.91 10.66
CA SER A 119 -4.82 5.78 9.36
C SER A 119 -4.18 7.11 8.97
N VAL A 120 -2.85 7.11 8.82
CA VAL A 120 -2.07 8.31 8.50
C VAL A 120 -1.59 8.25 7.07
N GLU A 121 -2.10 9.14 6.23
CA GLU A 121 -1.81 9.17 4.80
C GLU A 121 -1.85 10.60 4.28
N ILE A 122 -0.81 11.03 3.57
CA ILE A 122 -0.66 12.40 3.10
C ILE A 122 -1.57 12.73 1.91
N SER A 123 -1.80 11.76 1.02
CA SER A 123 -2.63 11.94 -0.16
C SER A 123 -4.12 11.86 0.19
N GLU A 124 -4.83 12.97 -0.03
CA GLU A 124 -6.28 13.01 0.15
C GLU A 124 -7.00 11.99 -0.75
N VAL A 125 -6.50 11.77 -1.97
CA VAL A 125 -7.07 10.79 -2.90
C VAL A 125 -6.99 9.37 -2.33
N ASN A 126 -5.87 9.03 -1.69
CA ASN A 126 -5.69 7.73 -1.04
C ASN A 126 -6.60 7.58 0.19
N ARG A 127 -6.69 8.63 1.03
CA ARG A 127 -7.62 8.66 2.15
C ARG A 127 -9.07 8.45 1.69
N ASN A 128 -9.45 9.06 0.57
CA ASN A 128 -10.78 8.89 -0.01
C ASN A 128 -11.04 7.45 -0.44
N VAL A 129 -10.05 6.76 -1.03
CA VAL A 129 -10.17 5.34 -1.37
C VAL A 129 -10.43 4.49 -0.12
N VAL A 130 -9.66 4.68 0.95
CA VAL A 130 -9.84 3.93 2.20
C VAL A 130 -11.19 4.21 2.83
N ARG A 131 -11.63 5.47 2.87
CA ARG A 131 -12.95 5.86 3.37
C ARG A 131 -14.09 5.22 2.57
N CYS A 132 -14.04 5.29 1.23
CA CYS A 132 -15.03 4.65 0.37
C CYS A 132 -15.07 3.14 0.63
N TRP A 133 -13.92 2.48 0.72
CA TRP A 133 -13.83 1.06 1.01
C TRP A 133 -14.40 0.71 2.40
N TRP A 134 -14.13 1.54 3.41
CA TRP A 134 -14.63 1.37 4.78
C TRP A 134 -16.16 1.38 4.82
N GLU A 135 -16.78 2.34 4.11
CA GLU A 135 -18.23 2.47 4.00
C GLU A 135 -18.84 1.32 3.19
N GLN A 136 -18.24 0.97 2.03
CA GLN A 136 -18.72 -0.10 1.15
C GLN A 136 -18.68 -1.49 1.77
N THR A 137 -17.72 -1.73 2.68
CA THR A 137 -17.62 -3.00 3.41
C THR A 137 -18.42 -3.00 4.72
N ASN A 138 -19.19 -1.94 4.98
CA ASN A 138 -20.01 -1.77 6.18
C ASN A 138 -19.23 -2.04 7.48
N GLN A 139 -18.00 -1.54 7.57
CA GLN A 139 -17.22 -1.66 8.80
C GLN A 139 -17.97 -0.99 9.95
N THR A 140 -18.06 -1.69 11.07
CA THR A 140 -18.79 -1.21 12.26
C THR A 140 -17.90 -0.48 13.26
N GLY A 141 -16.57 -0.53 13.07
CA GLY A 141 -15.60 0.18 13.88
C GLY A 141 -15.43 1.64 13.48
N ASN A 142 -14.49 2.31 14.14
CA ASN A 142 -14.15 3.71 13.87
C ASN A 142 -12.93 3.82 12.95
N LEU A 143 -13.03 4.66 11.92
CA LEU A 143 -11.89 5.05 11.07
C LEU A 143 -11.56 6.52 11.30
N ILE A 144 -10.33 6.80 11.69
CA ILE A 144 -9.80 8.15 11.89
C ILE A 144 -8.67 8.36 10.91
N HIS A 145 -8.81 9.37 10.07
CA HIS A 145 -7.77 9.79 9.15
C HIS A 145 -6.97 10.97 9.71
N LEU A 146 -5.64 10.86 9.63
CA LEU A 146 -4.71 11.96 9.86
C LEU A 146 -3.91 12.20 8.58
N ALA A 147 -3.60 13.45 8.26
CA ALA A 147 -2.93 13.79 7.02
C ALA A 147 -1.41 13.63 7.15
N ASP A 148 -0.82 14.16 8.22
CA ASP A 148 0.62 14.12 8.44
C ASP A 148 0.98 13.30 9.70
N VAL A 149 2.03 12.47 9.60
CA VAL A 149 2.63 11.75 10.74
C VAL A 149 3.15 12.69 11.83
N LYS A 150 3.38 13.96 11.50
CA LYS A 150 3.74 15.00 12.46
C LYS A 150 2.59 15.39 13.38
N GLU A 151 1.34 15.14 13.00
CA GLU A 151 0.17 15.35 13.86
C GLU A 151 0.06 14.30 14.98
N LEU A 152 0.81 13.19 14.88
CA LEU A 152 0.95 12.20 15.93
C LEU A 152 2.11 12.57 16.86
N ASP A 153 1.83 13.47 17.79
CA ASP A 153 2.67 13.71 18.97
C ASP A 153 2.23 12.85 20.16
N ALA A 154 2.97 12.95 21.27
CA ALA A 154 2.70 12.17 22.48
C ALA A 154 1.28 12.44 23.02
N ASN A 155 0.89 13.72 23.10
CA ASN A 155 -0.42 14.12 23.60
C ASN A 155 -1.56 13.53 22.75
N ARG A 156 -1.42 13.58 21.42
CA ARG A 156 -2.42 13.02 20.50
C ARG A 156 -2.51 11.50 20.63
N LEU A 157 -1.37 10.81 20.75
CA LEU A 157 -1.34 9.37 20.97
C LEU A 157 -1.98 8.99 22.31
N GLU A 158 -1.67 9.71 23.40
CA GLU A 158 -2.29 9.52 24.70
C GLU A 158 -3.81 9.69 24.65
N GLN A 159 -4.31 10.73 23.97
CA GLN A 159 -5.75 10.95 23.80
C GLN A 159 -6.45 9.79 23.07
N LEU A 160 -5.84 9.34 21.96
CA LEU A 160 -6.37 8.21 21.17
C LEU A 160 -6.34 6.92 22.00
N MET A 161 -5.24 6.64 22.68
CA MET A 161 -5.07 5.42 23.47
C MET A 161 -5.92 5.41 24.73
N PHE A 162 -6.16 6.56 25.36
CA PHE A 162 -7.10 6.71 26.47
C PHE A 162 -8.53 6.36 26.04
N SER A 163 -8.89 6.73 24.81
CA SER A 163 -10.22 6.46 24.26
C SER A 163 -10.38 5.02 23.73
N PHE A 164 -9.32 4.42 23.18
CA PHE A 164 -9.40 3.10 22.52
C PHE A 164 -8.90 1.94 23.39
N GLY A 165 -8.16 2.22 24.46
CA GLY A 165 -7.48 1.19 25.27
C GLY A 165 -6.15 0.71 24.67
N GLY A 166 -5.46 1.55 23.88
CA GLY A 166 -4.18 1.23 23.24
C GLY A 166 -4.30 0.67 21.81
N PHE A 167 -3.16 0.34 21.20
CA PHE A 167 -3.07 -0.22 19.85
C PHE A 167 -2.49 -1.64 19.90
N ASP A 168 -3.18 -2.58 19.27
CA ASP A 168 -2.74 -3.99 19.19
C ASP A 168 -1.77 -4.22 18.03
N LEU A 169 -1.89 -3.39 16.98
CA LEU A 169 -1.06 -3.45 15.79
C LEU A 169 -0.63 -2.04 15.36
N VAL A 170 0.67 -1.83 15.28
CA VAL A 170 1.27 -0.68 14.58
C VAL A 170 1.88 -1.20 13.28
N VAL A 171 1.35 -0.76 12.15
CA VAL A 171 1.78 -1.15 10.81
C VAL A 171 2.17 0.10 10.03
N GLY A 172 3.13 -0.02 9.12
CA GLY A 172 3.33 1.03 8.14
C GLY A 172 4.10 0.59 6.91
N GLY A 173 3.75 1.18 5.77
CA GLY A 173 4.49 1.06 4.53
C GLY A 173 5.76 1.90 4.56
N SER A 174 6.78 1.53 3.79
CA SER A 174 7.92 2.43 3.59
C SER A 174 7.46 3.65 2.78
N PRO A 175 7.63 4.88 3.28
CA PRO A 175 7.24 6.09 2.55
C PRO A 175 8.20 6.45 1.40
N CYS A 176 9.16 5.59 1.06
CA CYS A 176 10.21 5.89 0.10
C CYS A 176 9.78 5.57 -1.35
N ASN A 177 9.38 6.60 -2.10
CA ASN A 177 9.27 6.50 -3.56
C ASN A 177 10.65 6.28 -4.23
N ASN A 178 11.75 6.63 -3.55
CA ASN A 178 13.11 6.52 -4.09
C ASN A 178 13.78 5.15 -3.93
N LEU A 179 13.22 4.21 -3.15
CA LEU A 179 13.76 2.84 -3.04
C LEU A 179 13.24 1.89 -4.12
N THR A 180 12.08 2.18 -4.71
CA THR A 180 11.50 1.43 -5.82
C THR A 180 12.02 1.96 -7.16
N GLY A 181 13.20 1.50 -7.60
CA GLY A 181 13.73 1.31 -8.97
C GLY A 181 13.54 2.32 -10.13
N SER A 182 12.55 3.22 -10.08
CA SER A 182 12.10 4.07 -11.18
C SER A 182 12.62 5.51 -11.09
N ASN A 183 12.97 6.00 -9.89
CA ASN A 183 13.68 7.26 -9.71
C ASN A 183 15.20 7.05 -9.73
N ARG A 184 15.78 6.80 -10.91
CA ARG A 184 17.23 6.64 -11.10
C ARG A 184 18.07 7.91 -10.91
N TYR A 185 17.46 9.06 -10.59
CA TYR A 185 18.15 10.35 -10.57
C TYR A 185 18.55 10.89 -9.18
N HIS A 186 18.00 10.37 -8.07
CA HIS A 186 18.44 10.75 -6.73
C HIS A 186 18.56 9.53 -5.84
N ARG A 187 19.76 8.94 -5.81
CA ARG A 187 20.18 8.01 -4.75
C ARG A 187 20.72 8.82 -3.57
N ASP A 188 19.88 9.64 -2.98
CA ASP A 188 20.16 10.10 -1.62
C ASP A 188 19.77 8.91 -0.75
N GLY A 189 20.73 8.28 -0.07
CA GLY A 189 20.48 7.10 0.78
C GLY A 189 19.56 7.41 1.97
N LEU A 190 19.88 6.90 3.16
CA LEU A 190 19.15 7.19 4.40
C LEU A 190 19.31 8.64 4.90
N GLU A 191 19.86 9.54 4.09
CA GLU A 191 20.10 10.96 4.40
C GLU A 191 19.18 11.93 3.62
N GLY A 192 18.38 11.44 2.68
CA GLY A 192 17.39 12.26 1.93
C GLY A 192 16.18 12.67 2.77
N LYS A 193 15.38 13.64 2.27
CA LYS A 193 14.13 14.08 2.92
C LYS A 193 13.13 12.94 3.19
N GLU A 194 13.09 11.90 2.35
CA GLU A 194 12.23 10.72 2.56
C GLU A 194 12.70 9.83 3.74
N SER A 195 14.00 9.82 4.05
CA SER A 195 14.56 9.10 5.21
C SER A 195 14.10 9.66 6.55
N SER A 196 13.73 10.94 6.59
CA SER A 196 13.16 11.56 7.81
C SER A 196 11.84 10.89 8.23
N LEU A 197 11.04 10.42 7.26
CA LEU A 197 9.76 9.76 7.52
C LEU A 197 9.95 8.38 8.16
N PHE A 198 11.04 7.69 7.82
CA PHE A 198 11.42 6.44 8.49
C PHE A 198 11.64 6.67 10.00
N TYR A 199 12.34 7.74 10.39
CA TYR A 199 12.52 8.07 11.81
C TYR A 199 11.21 8.44 12.51
N HIS A 200 10.25 9.05 11.80
CA HIS A 200 8.93 9.30 12.36
C HIS A 200 8.17 8.01 12.70
N TYR A 201 8.34 6.94 11.92
CA TYR A 201 7.77 5.63 12.24
C TYR A 201 8.28 5.11 13.60
N PHE A 202 9.60 5.07 13.79
CA PHE A 202 10.19 4.58 15.05
C PHE A 202 9.84 5.46 16.23
N ARG A 203 9.90 6.79 16.06
CA ARG A 203 9.46 7.75 17.08
C ARG A 203 8.04 7.44 17.56
N ILE A 204 7.10 7.23 16.64
CA ILE A 204 5.71 6.93 16.98
C ILE A 204 5.59 5.56 17.64
N LEU A 205 6.27 4.54 17.10
CA LEU A 205 6.27 3.19 17.66
C LEU A 205 6.78 3.17 19.12
N ASP A 206 7.87 3.88 19.40
CA ASP A 206 8.46 3.96 20.74
C ASP A 206 7.57 4.75 21.70
N LEU A 207 6.91 5.81 21.23
CA LEU A 207 5.91 6.53 22.02
C LEU A 207 4.72 5.64 22.37
N VAL A 208 4.14 4.91 21.40
CA VAL A 208 3.04 3.98 21.65
C VAL A 208 3.45 2.94 22.69
N LYS A 209 4.62 2.32 22.54
CA LYS A 209 5.13 1.35 23.51
C LYS A 209 5.32 1.95 24.90
N SER A 210 5.85 3.17 24.99
CA SER A 210 6.09 3.83 26.27
C SER A 210 4.79 4.15 27.00
N ILE A 211 3.78 4.64 26.26
CA ILE A 211 2.45 4.95 26.82
C ILE A 211 1.73 3.66 27.23
N MET A 212 1.89 2.55 26.51
CA MET A 212 1.29 1.26 26.89
C MET A 212 1.97 0.58 28.09
N ALA A 213 3.23 0.93 28.37
CA ALA A 213 4.00 0.35 29.47
C ALA A 213 3.83 1.10 30.81
N GLY A 214 3.35 2.34 30.76
CA GLY A 214 3.00 3.15 31.94
C GLY A 214 1.58 2.91 32.39
#